data_AF-A0A2T6NIX8-F1
#
_entry.id   AF-A0A2T6NIX8-F1
#
_cell.length_a   1.000
_cell.length_b   1.000
_cell.length_c   1.000
_cell.angle_alpha   90.00
_cell.angle_beta   90.00
_cell.angle_gamma   90.00
#
_symmetry.space_group_name_H-M   'P 1'
#
loop_
_entity.id
_entity.type
_entity.pdbx_description
1 polymer ?
#
loop_
_entity_poly.entity_id
_entity_poly.type
_entity_poly.pdbx_seq_one_letter_code
_entity_poly.pdbx_strand_id
1 'polypeptide(L)'
;MSRRWRSMVFLGVLVASNIAMAAEVSHTQIEHTRQDSSQKSPNVLSATDLVNAHLWGLSEMEWHRYKQLMQGIRGSISPATISPIEVLGIHARDDAERQRYAEVWAHAMYEDTGRILAFQRAYDAATKRLYPNMSLIDISRLPGKTEVKNPFQSGDRLLFFTRPDCPACDLVLNKLLKRIDEVNGVDIYLTHVDKGDDRTVREWASNHQIDPDWVRSRRITLNHDGGALDKLTQGQGEVPSILRRRGEDVSKLPVSEL
;
A
#
# COMPACT_ATOMS: atom_id res chain seq x y z
N MET A 1 16.13 57.80 -30.43
CA MET A 1 17.59 57.62 -30.38
C MET A 1 17.84 56.12 -30.26
N SER A 2 17.95 55.41 -31.39
CA SER A 2 19.19 54.97 -32.06
C SER A 2 19.96 53.92 -31.27
N ARG A 3 20.49 52.81 -31.78
CA ARG A 3 20.35 51.98 -32.99
C ARG A 3 21.23 50.75 -32.67
N ARG A 4 20.82 49.55 -33.10
CA ARG A 4 21.50 48.25 -32.89
C ARG A 4 22.94 48.25 -33.43
N TRP A 5 23.84 47.45 -32.83
CA TRP A 5 24.85 46.70 -33.60
C TRP A 5 25.32 45.43 -32.87
N ARG A 6 25.32 44.31 -33.61
CA ARG A 6 25.94 43.01 -33.28
C ARG A 6 27.42 43.00 -33.70
N SER A 7 28.24 42.23 -32.98
CA SER A 7 29.06 41.10 -33.50
C SER A 7 30.45 40.96 -32.83
N MET A 8 30.68 39.74 -32.32
CA MET A 8 31.85 38.85 -32.43
C MET A 8 33.30 39.31 -32.09
N VAL A 9 33.82 38.64 -31.05
CA VAL A 9 35.11 37.91 -30.90
C VAL A 9 36.42 38.60 -31.31
N PHE A 10 37.39 38.63 -30.38
CA PHE A 10 38.80 38.36 -30.69
C PHE A 10 39.50 37.63 -29.53
N LEU A 11 40.18 36.54 -29.89
CA LEU A 11 41.08 35.72 -29.07
C LEU A 11 42.51 36.22 -29.30
N GLY A 12 43.32 36.37 -28.25
CA GLY A 12 44.75 36.69 -28.36
C GLY A 12 45.51 36.17 -27.14
N VAL A 13 46.36 35.16 -27.36
CA VAL A 13 47.26 34.54 -26.37
C VAL A 13 48.60 35.28 -26.38
N LEU A 14 49.16 35.58 -25.20
CA LEU A 14 50.56 35.97 -25.04
C LEU A 14 51.16 35.32 -23.79
N VAL A 15 52.32 34.71 -23.99
CA VAL A 15 53.11 33.85 -23.11
C VAL A 15 53.83 34.68 -22.04
N ALA A 16 53.86 34.19 -20.78
CA ALA A 16 54.72 34.71 -19.73
C ALA A 16 55.53 33.58 -19.09
N SER A 17 56.86 33.74 -19.11
CA SER A 17 57.88 32.84 -18.58
C SER A 17 57.85 32.79 -17.05
N ASN A 18 57.88 31.59 -16.47
CA ASN A 18 57.99 31.39 -15.02
C ASN A 18 59.46 31.45 -14.57
N ILE A 19 59.77 32.34 -13.63
CA ILE A 19 61.03 32.35 -12.87
C ILE A 19 60.84 31.39 -11.69
N ALA A 20 61.70 30.37 -11.60
CA ALA A 20 61.76 29.49 -10.44
C ALA A 20 62.48 30.20 -9.29
N MET A 21 61.79 30.41 -8.18
CA MET A 21 62.38 30.79 -6.89
C MET A 21 62.62 29.52 -6.07
N ALA A 22 63.87 29.28 -5.67
CA ALA A 22 64.23 28.22 -4.74
C ALA A 22 63.80 28.64 -3.33
N ALA A 23 62.91 27.86 -2.70
CA ALA A 23 62.55 28.01 -1.30
C ALA A 23 63.37 27.05 -0.43
N GLU A 24 63.88 27.58 0.67
CA GLU A 24 64.75 26.95 1.65
C GLU A 24 64.00 25.89 2.46
N VAL A 25 64.61 24.72 2.64
CA VAL A 25 64.01 23.56 3.34
C VAL A 25 64.03 23.82 4.85
N SER A 26 62.87 24.12 5.44
CA SER A 26 62.71 24.11 6.90
C SER A 26 62.65 22.68 7.42
N HIS A 27 63.52 22.37 8.38
CA HIS A 27 63.51 21.12 9.14
C HIS A 27 62.25 21.04 10.03
N THR A 28 61.34 20.13 9.71
CA THR A 28 60.22 19.77 10.60
C THR A 28 60.72 18.80 11.67
N GLN A 29 60.78 19.23 12.93
CA GLN A 29 60.93 18.33 14.07
C GLN A 29 59.66 17.46 14.19
N ILE A 30 59.85 16.14 14.21
CA ILE A 30 58.79 15.17 14.48
C ILE A 30 58.63 15.09 15.99
N GLU A 31 57.60 15.72 16.54
CA GLU A 31 57.15 15.40 17.91
C GLU A 31 56.47 14.03 17.90
N HIS A 32 57.11 13.06 18.54
CA HIS A 32 56.50 11.77 18.86
C HIS A 32 55.36 11.97 19.85
N THR A 33 54.13 12.07 19.34
CA THR A 33 52.94 11.88 20.15
C THR A 33 52.92 10.42 20.63
N ARG A 34 53.15 10.20 21.93
CA ARG A 34 52.85 8.92 22.57
C ARG A 34 51.33 8.73 22.54
N GLN A 35 50.83 8.06 21.50
CA GLN A 35 49.52 7.43 21.56
C GLN A 35 49.60 6.29 22.55
N ASP A 36 49.02 6.51 23.72
CA ASP A 36 48.64 5.45 24.66
C ASP A 36 47.51 4.63 23.99
N SER A 37 47.91 3.75 23.08
CA SER A 37 47.04 2.75 22.50
C SER A 37 46.83 1.68 23.57
N SER A 38 45.73 1.79 24.31
CA SER A 38 45.21 0.63 25.02
C SER A 38 44.84 -0.40 23.94
N GLN A 39 45.75 -1.32 23.65
CA GLN A 39 45.48 -2.51 22.85
C GLN A 39 44.45 -3.36 23.61
N LYS A 40 43.17 -3.03 23.44
CA LYS A 40 42.07 -3.89 23.83
C LYS A 40 42.16 -5.10 22.91
N SER A 41 42.40 -6.29 23.48
CA SER A 41 42.50 -7.53 22.71
C SER A 41 41.31 -7.63 21.73
N PRO A 42 41.54 -7.99 20.45
CA PRO A 42 40.49 -7.98 19.43
C PRO A 42 39.36 -9.01 19.66
N ASN A 43 39.42 -9.76 20.75
CA ASN A 43 38.59 -10.92 21.05
C ASN A 43 37.67 -10.77 22.28
N VAL A 44 37.52 -9.55 22.83
CA VAL A 44 36.62 -9.29 23.96
C VAL A 44 35.47 -8.40 23.50
N LEU A 45 34.23 -8.88 23.65
CA LEU A 45 33.04 -8.07 23.38
C LEU A 45 32.96 -6.89 24.35
N SER A 46 32.62 -5.72 23.82
CA SER A 46 32.25 -4.58 24.65
C SER A 46 30.89 -4.82 25.32
N ALA A 47 30.56 -4.06 26.37
CA ALA A 47 29.22 -4.10 26.95
C ALA A 47 28.13 -3.78 25.91
N THR A 48 28.41 -2.85 24.99
CA THR A 48 27.52 -2.51 23.87
C THR A 48 27.33 -3.67 22.90
N ASP A 49 28.40 -4.42 22.61
CA ASP A 49 28.32 -5.63 21.79
C ASP A 49 27.39 -6.67 22.42
N LEU A 50 27.50 -6.89 23.73
CA LEU A 50 26.66 -7.85 24.46
C LEU A 50 25.18 -7.45 24.43
N VAL A 51 24.90 -6.16 24.63
CA VAL A 51 23.53 -5.62 24.52
C VAL A 51 22.98 -5.81 23.12
N ASN A 52 23.77 -5.48 22.09
CA ASN A 52 23.33 -5.63 20.70
C ASN A 52 23.13 -7.10 20.32
N ALA A 53 23.99 -8.02 20.77
CA ALA A 53 23.80 -9.45 20.58
C ALA A 53 22.46 -9.90 21.16
N HIS A 54 22.16 -9.48 22.40
CA HIS A 54 20.90 -9.80 23.06
C HIS A 54 19.67 -9.24 22.32
N LEU A 55 19.74 -8.02 21.79
CA LEU A 55 18.65 -7.41 21.01
C LEU A 55 18.30 -8.22 19.74
N TRP A 56 19.29 -8.89 19.16
CA TRP A 56 19.11 -9.77 18.01
C TRP A 56 18.88 -11.24 18.39
N GLY A 57 18.80 -11.57 19.68
CA GLY A 57 18.68 -12.96 20.15
C GLY A 57 19.90 -13.83 19.82
N LEU A 58 21.08 -13.21 19.66
CA LEU A 58 22.32 -13.87 19.30
C LEU A 58 23.16 -14.18 20.54
N SER A 59 23.83 -15.33 20.51
CA SER A 59 24.88 -15.65 21.49
C SER A 59 26.13 -14.79 21.26
N GLU A 60 26.99 -14.70 22.29
CA GLU A 60 28.27 -14.01 22.18
C GLU A 60 29.16 -14.57 21.06
N MET A 61 29.13 -15.88 20.83
CA MET A 61 29.89 -16.52 19.75
C MET A 61 29.40 -16.07 18.37
N GLU A 62 28.09 -15.96 18.19
CA GLU A 62 27.50 -15.50 16.94
C GLU A 62 27.78 -14.03 16.70
N TRP A 63 27.77 -13.22 17.75
CA TRP A 63 28.14 -11.82 17.67
C TRP A 63 29.61 -11.63 17.26
N HIS A 64 30.52 -12.43 17.83
CA HIS A 64 31.92 -12.44 17.39
C HIS A 64 32.03 -12.84 15.92
N ARG A 65 31.34 -13.89 15.49
CA ARG A 65 31.33 -14.35 14.10
C ARG A 65 30.84 -13.26 13.15
N TYR A 66 29.74 -12.58 13.52
CA TYR A 66 29.23 -11.42 12.78
C TYR A 66 30.30 -10.34 12.62
N LYS A 67 30.95 -9.91 13.72
CA LYS A 67 32.01 -8.90 13.66
C LYS A 67 33.18 -9.32 12.79
N GLN A 68 33.58 -10.60 12.85
CA GLN A 68 34.65 -11.13 12.02
C GLN A 68 34.27 -11.14 10.53
N LEU A 69 33.04 -11.55 10.18
CA LEU A 69 32.55 -11.51 8.79
C LEU A 69 32.53 -10.08 8.24
N MET A 70 32.16 -9.11 9.08
CA MET A 70 32.15 -7.68 8.72
C MET A 70 33.55 -7.09 8.53
N GLN A 71 34.61 -7.72 9.03
CA GLN A 71 36.00 -7.32 8.72
C GLN A 71 36.46 -7.79 7.33
N GLY A 72 35.70 -8.67 6.68
CA GLY A 72 36.00 -9.19 5.34
C GLY A 72 35.13 -8.58 4.24
N ILE A 73 35.06 -9.26 3.09
CA ILE A 73 34.33 -8.81 1.90
C ILE A 73 32.87 -8.42 2.19
N ARG A 74 32.23 -9.10 3.16
CA ARG A 74 30.85 -8.83 3.56
C ARG A 74 30.65 -7.40 4.05
N GLY A 75 31.57 -6.90 4.87
CA GLY A 75 31.53 -5.50 5.32
C GLY A 75 31.86 -4.51 4.21
N SER A 76 32.72 -4.88 3.24
CA SER A 76 33.07 -4.00 2.13
C SER A 76 31.97 -3.82 1.09
N ILE A 77 31.10 -4.82 0.91
CA ILE A 77 30.08 -4.81 -0.16
C ILE A 77 28.64 -4.61 0.33
N SER A 78 28.43 -4.51 1.64
CA SER A 78 27.09 -4.33 2.21
C SER A 78 26.89 -2.92 2.71
N PRO A 79 25.64 -2.42 2.76
CA PRO A 79 25.34 -1.19 3.48
C PRO A 79 25.80 -1.29 4.95
N ALA A 80 26.20 -0.15 5.53
CA ALA A 80 26.59 -0.09 6.94
C ALA A 80 25.45 -0.50 7.91
N THR A 81 24.21 -0.55 7.42
CA THR A 81 22.99 -0.88 8.17
C THR A 81 22.55 -2.34 8.02
N ILE A 82 23.31 -3.20 7.34
CA ILE A 82 22.95 -4.62 7.20
C ILE A 82 22.84 -5.28 8.59
N SER A 83 21.76 -6.03 8.83
CA SER A 83 21.56 -6.63 10.14
C SER A 83 22.55 -7.78 10.42
N PRO A 84 22.89 -8.04 11.69
CA PRO A 84 23.71 -9.19 12.07
C PRO A 84 23.10 -10.53 11.63
N ILE A 85 21.77 -10.66 11.68
CA ILE A 85 21.05 -11.87 11.26
C ILE A 85 21.18 -12.11 9.75
N GLU A 86 21.03 -11.07 8.93
CA GLU A 86 21.24 -11.19 7.48
C GLU A 86 22.68 -11.60 7.16
N VAL A 87 23.68 -10.99 7.82
CA VAL A 87 25.09 -11.36 7.65
C VAL A 87 25.33 -12.83 8.01
N LEU A 88 24.85 -13.26 9.18
CA LEU A 88 25.02 -14.62 9.66
C LEU A 88 24.27 -15.65 8.81
N GLY A 89 23.09 -15.30 8.27
CA GLY A 89 22.28 -16.14 7.39
C GLY A 89 22.84 -16.30 5.98
N ILE A 90 23.35 -15.21 5.38
CA ILE A 90 24.08 -15.27 4.09
C ILE A 90 25.30 -16.18 4.22
N HIS A 91 26.02 -16.06 5.34
CA HIS A 91 27.24 -16.82 5.65
C HIS A 91 26.99 -18.04 6.56
N ALA A 92 25.79 -18.62 6.55
CA ALA A 92 25.50 -19.83 7.32
C ALA A 92 26.35 -21.00 6.82
N ARG A 93 26.82 -21.83 7.75
CA ARG A 93 27.70 -22.99 7.50
C ARG A 93 26.96 -24.18 6.92
N ASP A 94 25.68 -24.30 7.24
CA ASP A 94 24.79 -25.35 6.78
C ASP A 94 23.34 -24.85 6.67
N ASP A 95 22.46 -25.69 6.15
CA ASP A 95 21.06 -25.34 5.89
C ASP A 95 20.25 -25.18 7.19
N ALA A 96 20.60 -25.91 8.26
CA ALA A 96 19.93 -25.77 9.55
C ALA A 96 20.24 -24.40 10.18
N GLU A 97 21.50 -23.97 10.15
CA GLU A 97 21.92 -22.65 10.61
C GLU A 97 21.27 -21.55 9.77
N ARG A 98 21.19 -21.73 8.45
CA ARG A 98 20.53 -20.79 7.53
C ARG A 98 19.03 -20.66 7.85
N GLN A 99 18.35 -21.78 8.04
CA GLN A 99 16.93 -21.82 8.35
C GLN A 99 16.65 -21.13 9.69
N ARG A 100 17.44 -21.42 10.72
CA ARG A 100 17.29 -20.77 12.04
C ARG A 100 17.40 -19.24 11.93
N TYR A 101 18.40 -18.71 11.21
CA TYR A 101 18.54 -17.26 11.05
C TYR A 101 17.40 -16.65 10.21
N ALA A 102 16.92 -17.35 9.18
CA ALA A 102 15.77 -16.92 8.40
C ALA A 102 14.50 -16.82 9.27
N GLU A 103 14.27 -17.78 10.16
CA GLU A 103 13.15 -17.76 11.10
C GLU A 103 13.26 -16.62 12.11
N VAL A 104 14.45 -16.37 12.68
CA VAL A 104 14.67 -15.22 13.57
C VAL A 104 14.37 -13.90 12.84
N TRP A 105 14.83 -13.75 11.60
CA TRP A 105 14.54 -12.57 10.80
C TRP A 105 13.05 -12.40 10.52
N ALA A 106 12.36 -13.49 10.14
CA ALA A 106 10.93 -13.47 9.85
C ALA A 106 10.09 -13.03 11.06
N HIS A 107 10.41 -13.54 12.26
CA HIS A 107 9.73 -13.12 13.50
C HIS A 107 9.97 -11.63 13.80
N ALA A 108 11.22 -11.17 13.71
CA ALA A 108 11.55 -9.77 13.95
C ALA A 108 10.80 -8.82 13.00
N MET A 109 10.74 -9.16 11.71
CA MET A 109 10.02 -8.37 10.71
C MET A 109 8.51 -8.41 10.90
N TYR A 110 7.95 -9.55 11.34
CA TYR A 110 6.53 -9.65 11.65
C TYR A 110 6.14 -8.71 12.82
N GLU A 111 6.91 -8.75 13.91
CA GLU A 111 6.68 -7.86 15.05
C GLU A 111 6.84 -6.38 14.68
N ASP A 112 7.88 -6.06 13.90
CA ASP A 112 8.13 -4.69 13.48
C ASP A 112 7.03 -4.15 12.57
N THR A 113 6.55 -4.98 11.64
CA THR A 113 5.37 -4.67 10.82
C THR A 113 4.16 -4.36 11.70
N GLY A 114 3.95 -5.13 12.78
CA GLY A 114 2.88 -4.87 13.75
C GLY A 114 3.00 -3.48 14.39
N ARG A 115 4.20 -3.08 14.82
CA ARG A 115 4.48 -1.76 15.39
C ARG A 115 4.30 -0.63 14.38
N ILE A 116 4.79 -0.81 13.16
CA ILE A 116 4.61 0.16 12.06
C ILE A 116 3.14 0.36 11.75
N LEU A 117 2.35 -0.72 11.65
CA LEU A 117 0.91 -0.63 11.40
C LEU A 117 0.15 0.05 12.55
N ALA A 118 0.51 -0.24 13.79
CA ALA A 118 -0.06 0.44 14.95
C ALA A 118 0.21 1.94 14.90
N PHE A 119 1.45 2.34 14.59
CA PHE A 119 1.81 3.74 14.44
C PHE A 119 1.11 4.40 13.25
N GLN A 120 1.04 3.72 12.10
CA GLN A 120 0.37 4.22 10.90
C GLN A 120 -1.10 4.54 11.19
N ARG A 121 -1.82 3.65 11.88
CA ARG A 121 -3.22 3.90 12.27
C ARG A 121 -3.35 5.14 13.18
N ALA A 122 -2.43 5.31 14.14
CA ALA A 122 -2.42 6.47 15.01
C ALA A 122 -2.11 7.76 14.22
N TYR A 123 -1.19 7.70 13.26
CA TYR A 123 -0.85 8.80 12.36
C TYR A 123 -2.03 9.17 11.45
N ASP A 124 -2.74 8.19 10.87
CA ASP A 124 -3.91 8.42 10.03
C ASP A 124 -5.04 9.10 10.83
N ALA A 125 -5.29 8.62 12.05
CA ALA A 125 -6.27 9.21 12.97
C ALA A 125 -5.89 10.65 13.35
N ALA A 126 -4.62 10.90 13.66
CA ALA A 126 -4.11 12.24 13.94
C ALA A 126 -4.25 13.16 12.73
N THR A 127 -3.92 12.68 11.53
CA THR A 127 -4.04 13.44 10.28
C THR A 127 -5.49 13.85 10.02
N LYS A 128 -6.45 12.93 10.16
CA LYS A 128 -7.88 13.24 10.01
C LYS A 128 -8.37 14.32 10.98
N ARG A 129 -7.86 14.30 12.21
CA ARG A 129 -8.22 15.28 13.26
C ARG A 129 -7.58 16.65 13.03
N LEU A 130 -6.30 16.68 12.65
CA LEU A 130 -5.53 17.92 12.49
C LEU A 130 -5.73 18.58 11.13
N TYR A 131 -6.02 17.80 10.09
CA TYR A 131 -6.14 18.25 8.70
C TYR A 131 -7.38 17.66 8.00
N PRO A 132 -8.61 17.96 8.48
CA PRO A 132 -9.84 17.29 8.03
C PRO A 132 -10.19 17.53 6.56
N ASN A 133 -9.73 18.64 5.97
CA ASN A 133 -10.00 19.01 4.58
C ASN A 133 -8.86 18.65 3.62
N MET A 134 -7.82 17.97 4.10
CA MET A 134 -6.67 17.57 3.28
C MET A 134 -6.93 16.21 2.63
N SER A 135 -7.04 16.19 1.30
CA SER A 135 -7.08 14.93 0.55
C SER A 135 -5.64 14.43 0.35
N LEU A 136 -5.32 13.25 0.90
CA LEU A 136 -4.01 12.60 0.69
C LEU A 136 -3.85 12.01 -0.70
N ILE A 137 -4.97 11.72 -1.38
CA ILE A 137 -5.00 11.14 -2.71
C ILE A 137 -5.75 12.10 -3.62
N ASP A 138 -5.09 12.53 -4.69
CA ASP A 138 -5.78 13.21 -5.78
C ASP A 138 -6.44 12.15 -6.68
N ILE A 139 -7.73 11.94 -6.44
CA ILE A 139 -8.54 10.93 -7.13
C ILE A 139 -8.56 11.18 -8.66
N SER A 140 -8.40 12.43 -9.10
CA SER A 140 -8.39 12.79 -10.52
C SER A 140 -7.16 12.27 -11.28
N ARG A 141 -6.09 11.95 -10.56
CA ARG A 141 -4.82 11.47 -11.12
C ARG A 141 -4.68 9.95 -11.06
N LEU A 142 -5.68 9.25 -10.53
CA LEU A 142 -5.69 7.80 -10.53
C LEU A 142 -5.98 7.27 -11.95
N PRO A 143 -5.12 6.42 -12.53
CA PRO A 143 -5.36 5.84 -13.84
C PRO A 143 -6.65 5.01 -13.84
N GLY A 144 -7.49 5.18 -14.86
CA GLY A 144 -8.78 4.48 -14.99
C GLY A 144 -10.00 5.27 -14.49
N LYS A 145 -9.83 6.48 -13.95
CA LYS A 145 -10.94 7.40 -13.68
C LYS A 145 -10.99 8.53 -14.70
N THR A 146 -11.43 8.21 -15.92
CA THR A 146 -12.18 9.20 -16.71
C THR A 146 -13.31 9.73 -15.85
N GLU A 147 -13.62 11.02 -15.93
CA GLU A 147 -14.84 11.61 -15.36
C GLU A 147 -15.96 10.58 -15.46
N VAL A 148 -16.50 10.15 -14.31
CA VAL A 148 -17.64 9.21 -14.31
C VAL A 148 -18.80 10.00 -14.87
N LYS A 149 -18.93 10.00 -16.21
CA LYS A 149 -20.19 10.31 -16.85
C LYS A 149 -21.16 9.31 -16.26
N ASN A 150 -22.15 9.83 -15.54
CA ASN A 150 -23.20 9.00 -14.99
C ASN A 150 -23.73 8.10 -16.12
N PRO A 151 -23.54 6.76 -16.05
CA PRO A 151 -23.96 5.86 -17.12
C PRO A 151 -25.48 5.68 -17.15
N PHE A 152 -26.18 6.20 -16.13
CA PHE A 152 -27.61 6.09 -15.95
C PHE A 152 -28.37 7.22 -16.62
N GLN A 153 -29.52 6.85 -17.19
CA GLN A 153 -30.54 7.77 -17.66
C GLN A 153 -31.70 7.77 -16.65
N SER A 154 -32.45 8.87 -16.55
CA SER A 154 -33.57 9.00 -15.59
C SER A 154 -34.68 7.94 -15.78
N GLY A 155 -34.75 7.29 -16.95
CA GLY A 155 -35.67 6.19 -17.24
C GLY A 155 -35.13 4.80 -16.90
N ASP A 156 -33.86 4.67 -16.52
CA ASP A 156 -33.24 3.38 -16.24
C ASP A 156 -33.79 2.81 -14.93
N ARG A 157 -34.07 1.50 -14.91
CA ARG A 157 -34.45 0.77 -13.71
C ARG A 157 -33.49 -0.40 -13.52
N LEU A 158 -32.92 -0.54 -12.33
CA LEU A 158 -31.90 -1.55 -12.05
C LEU A 158 -32.55 -2.76 -11.38
N LEU A 159 -32.29 -3.96 -11.88
CA LEU A 159 -32.75 -5.21 -11.30
C LEU A 159 -31.56 -5.84 -10.58
N PHE A 160 -31.64 -5.95 -9.26
CA PHE A 160 -30.57 -6.48 -8.42
C PHE A 160 -30.97 -7.83 -7.85
N PHE A 161 -30.19 -8.87 -8.19
CA PHE A 161 -30.41 -10.23 -7.72
C PHE A 161 -29.43 -10.54 -6.60
N THR A 162 -29.98 -10.91 -5.44
CA THR A 162 -29.26 -11.15 -4.19
C THR A 162 -29.71 -12.45 -3.52
N ARG A 163 -29.11 -12.79 -2.38
CA ARG A 163 -29.58 -13.84 -1.45
C ARG A 163 -29.28 -13.40 0.00
N PRO A 164 -30.03 -13.89 1.00
CA PRO A 164 -29.87 -13.46 2.39
C PRO A 164 -28.44 -13.60 2.94
N ASP A 165 -27.76 -14.70 2.64
CA ASP A 165 -26.42 -14.99 3.16
C ASP A 165 -25.34 -14.69 2.09
N CYS A 166 -25.13 -13.41 1.80
CA CYS A 166 -24.20 -12.98 0.76
C CYS A 166 -23.45 -11.69 1.10
N PRO A 167 -22.30 -11.76 1.80
CA PRO A 167 -21.50 -10.58 2.13
C PRO A 167 -21.06 -9.76 0.91
N ALA A 168 -20.80 -10.41 -0.23
CA ALA A 168 -20.48 -9.72 -1.48
C ALA A 168 -21.67 -8.92 -2.02
N CYS A 169 -22.89 -9.41 -1.83
CA CYS A 169 -24.11 -8.73 -2.22
C CYS A 169 -24.34 -7.47 -1.40
N ASP A 170 -23.99 -7.47 -0.11
CA ASP A 170 -24.15 -6.31 0.77
C ASP A 170 -23.28 -5.13 0.31
N LEU A 171 -22.06 -5.41 -0.15
CA LEU A 171 -21.18 -4.40 -0.74
C LEU A 171 -21.77 -3.79 -2.02
N VAL A 172 -22.37 -4.62 -2.86
CA VAL A 172 -23.02 -4.19 -4.10
C VAL A 172 -24.28 -3.38 -3.82
N LEU A 173 -25.13 -3.85 -2.90
CA LEU A 173 -26.34 -3.15 -2.46
C LEU A 173 -26.00 -1.75 -1.93
N ASN A 174 -24.98 -1.62 -1.08
CA ASN A 174 -24.56 -0.33 -0.55
C ASN A 174 -24.09 0.66 -1.62
N LYS A 175 -23.50 0.17 -2.72
CA LYS A 175 -23.17 1.02 -3.88
C LYS A 175 -24.43 1.42 -4.64
N LEU A 176 -25.32 0.46 -4.87
CA LEU A 176 -26.56 0.64 -5.62
C LEU A 176 -27.49 1.67 -4.96
N LEU A 177 -27.66 1.58 -3.63
CA LEU A 177 -28.51 2.51 -2.89
C LEU A 177 -28.01 3.96 -2.94
N LYS A 178 -26.69 4.19 -3.08
CA LYS A 178 -26.13 5.54 -3.27
C LYS A 178 -26.46 6.16 -4.62
N ARG A 179 -26.88 5.34 -5.59
CA ARG A 179 -27.27 5.76 -6.95
C ARG A 179 -28.79 5.87 -7.12
N ILE A 180 -29.57 5.68 -6.06
CA ILE A 180 -31.03 5.59 -6.16
C ILE A 180 -31.66 6.84 -6.78
N ASP A 181 -31.06 8.02 -6.59
CA ASP A 181 -31.51 9.31 -7.16
C ASP A 181 -31.08 9.50 -8.62
N GLU A 182 -30.19 8.66 -9.13
CA GLU A 182 -29.68 8.70 -10.51
C GLU A 182 -30.51 7.83 -11.48
N VAL A 183 -31.40 6.98 -10.95
CA VAL A 183 -32.22 6.01 -11.70
C VAL A 183 -33.71 6.15 -11.34
N ASN A 184 -34.59 5.60 -12.18
CA ASN A 184 -36.03 5.56 -11.92
C ASN A 184 -36.39 4.70 -10.68
N GLY A 185 -35.60 3.64 -10.45
CA GLY A 185 -35.75 2.78 -9.29
C GLY A 185 -34.90 1.53 -9.35
N VAL A 186 -34.98 0.73 -8.28
CA VAL A 186 -34.27 -0.53 -8.11
C VAL A 186 -35.26 -1.63 -7.74
N ASP A 187 -35.28 -2.70 -8.51
CA ASP A 187 -36.05 -3.90 -8.22
C ASP A 187 -35.12 -4.96 -7.64
N ILE A 188 -35.26 -5.24 -6.34
CA ILE A 188 -34.44 -6.21 -5.62
C ILE A 188 -35.15 -7.55 -5.64
N TYR A 189 -34.45 -8.60 -6.07
CA TYR A 189 -34.92 -9.98 -6.14
C TYR A 189 -34.09 -10.85 -5.22
N LEU A 190 -34.73 -11.45 -4.21
CA LEU A 190 -34.09 -12.43 -3.35
C LEU A 190 -34.22 -13.82 -3.98
N THR A 191 -33.07 -14.40 -4.32
CA THR A 191 -32.93 -15.81 -4.69
C THR A 191 -32.89 -16.68 -3.43
N HIS A 192 -33.18 -17.97 -3.57
CA HIS A 192 -33.18 -18.94 -2.46
C HIS A 192 -34.16 -18.59 -1.33
N VAL A 193 -35.22 -17.84 -1.65
CA VAL A 193 -36.37 -17.60 -0.77
C VAL A 193 -37.60 -18.17 -1.46
N ASP A 194 -38.36 -19.00 -0.75
CA ASP A 194 -39.55 -19.64 -1.29
C ASP A 194 -40.60 -18.60 -1.73
N LYS A 195 -41.30 -18.90 -2.83
CA LYS A 195 -42.41 -18.06 -3.31
C LYS A 195 -43.47 -17.98 -2.21
N GLY A 196 -43.76 -16.76 -1.77
CA GLY A 196 -44.75 -16.47 -0.73
C GLY A 196 -44.17 -16.31 0.68
N ASP A 197 -42.86 -16.53 0.89
CA ASP A 197 -42.20 -16.16 2.15
C ASP A 197 -41.86 -14.67 2.17
N ASP A 198 -42.89 -13.84 2.26
CA ASP A 198 -42.74 -12.38 2.36
C ASP A 198 -42.09 -11.95 3.69
N ARG A 199 -42.14 -12.81 4.72
CA ARG A 199 -41.58 -12.51 6.03
C ARG A 199 -40.05 -12.42 5.94
N THR A 200 -39.42 -13.42 5.32
CA THR A 200 -37.96 -13.42 5.10
C THR A 200 -37.51 -12.23 4.26
N VAL A 201 -38.27 -11.84 3.24
CA VAL A 201 -37.98 -10.63 2.43
C VAL A 201 -38.03 -9.35 3.27
N ARG A 202 -39.04 -9.20 4.13
CA ARG A 202 -39.17 -8.04 5.03
C ARG A 202 -38.07 -7.98 6.07
N GLU A 203 -37.73 -9.12 6.68
CA GLU A 203 -36.63 -9.22 7.65
C GLU A 203 -35.28 -8.87 7.01
N TRP A 204 -35.02 -9.40 5.81
CA TRP A 204 -33.83 -9.05 5.03
C TRP A 204 -33.76 -7.53 4.78
N ALA A 205 -34.85 -6.92 4.30
CA ALA A 205 -34.88 -5.48 4.02
C ALA A 205 -34.64 -4.64 5.29
N SER A 206 -35.21 -5.05 6.43
CA SER A 206 -34.99 -4.38 7.73
C SER A 206 -33.53 -4.48 8.18
N ASN A 207 -32.92 -5.67 8.07
CA ASN A 207 -31.51 -5.88 8.43
C ASN A 207 -30.56 -5.05 7.57
N HIS A 208 -30.92 -4.80 6.31
CA HIS A 208 -30.17 -3.96 5.37
C HIS A 208 -30.58 -2.48 5.40
N GLN A 209 -31.44 -2.09 6.34
CA GLN A 209 -31.88 -0.70 6.54
C GLN A 209 -32.47 -0.06 5.29
N ILE A 210 -33.22 -0.83 4.49
CA ILE A 210 -33.95 -0.30 3.34
C ILE A 210 -35.03 0.65 3.84
N ASP A 211 -34.99 1.90 3.39
CA ASP A 211 -35.95 2.92 3.77
C ASP A 211 -37.39 2.50 3.36
N PRO A 212 -38.33 2.37 4.32
CA PRO A 212 -39.71 2.04 4.01
C PRO A 212 -40.37 3.01 3.02
N ASP A 213 -39.98 4.29 2.99
CA ASP A 213 -40.54 5.27 2.08
C ASP A 213 -40.08 5.04 0.63
N TRP A 214 -38.87 4.50 0.41
CA TRP A 214 -38.45 4.06 -0.93
C TRP A 214 -39.27 2.89 -1.45
N VAL A 215 -39.69 1.99 -0.55
CA VAL A 215 -40.58 0.88 -0.92
C VAL A 215 -41.99 1.38 -1.22
N ARG A 216 -42.55 2.24 -0.35
CA ARG A 216 -43.89 2.82 -0.53
C ARG A 216 -44.01 3.63 -1.82
N SER A 217 -42.97 4.40 -2.15
CA SER A 217 -42.90 5.20 -3.38
C SER A 217 -42.48 4.39 -4.63
N ARG A 218 -42.25 3.07 -4.50
CA ARG A 218 -41.77 2.16 -5.56
C ARG A 218 -40.44 2.55 -6.20
N ARG A 219 -39.66 3.39 -5.51
CA ARG A 219 -38.25 3.62 -5.84
C ARG A 219 -37.43 2.37 -5.62
N ILE A 220 -37.80 1.58 -4.61
CA ILE A 220 -37.32 0.22 -4.43
C ILE A 220 -38.51 -0.73 -4.48
N THR A 221 -38.35 -1.88 -5.14
CA THR A 221 -39.27 -3.02 -4.97
C THR A 221 -38.50 -4.19 -4.39
N LEU A 222 -39.19 -4.97 -3.57
CA LEU A 222 -38.66 -6.19 -2.95
C LEU A 222 -39.46 -7.36 -3.49
N ASN A 223 -38.79 -8.31 -4.13
CA ASN A 223 -39.41 -9.39 -4.88
C ASN A 223 -38.74 -10.72 -4.54
N HIS A 224 -39.47 -11.81 -4.71
CA HIS A 224 -38.87 -13.13 -4.85
C HIS A 224 -38.34 -13.29 -6.26
N ASP A 225 -37.16 -13.88 -6.42
CA ASP A 225 -36.62 -14.15 -7.74
C ASP A 225 -37.55 -15.04 -8.57
N GLY A 226 -37.96 -16.18 -8.01
CA GLY A 226 -38.93 -17.07 -8.64
C GLY A 226 -38.54 -17.58 -10.04
N GLY A 227 -37.24 -17.58 -10.37
CA GLY A 227 -36.66 -17.93 -11.66
C GLY A 227 -36.45 -16.75 -12.61
N ALA A 228 -36.56 -15.51 -12.14
CA ALA A 228 -36.38 -14.31 -12.95
C ALA A 228 -34.92 -14.15 -13.42
N LEU A 229 -33.95 -14.40 -12.54
CA LEU A 229 -32.52 -14.34 -12.85
C LEU A 229 -32.19 -15.29 -14.01
N ASP A 230 -32.57 -16.56 -13.89
CA ASP A 230 -32.30 -17.58 -14.90
C ASP A 230 -32.93 -17.23 -16.24
N LYS A 231 -34.18 -16.74 -16.25
CA LYS A 231 -34.87 -16.33 -17.48
C LYS A 231 -34.19 -15.15 -18.16
N LEU A 232 -33.86 -14.11 -17.40
CA LEU A 232 -33.29 -12.88 -17.94
C LEU A 232 -31.82 -13.04 -18.36
N THR A 233 -31.13 -14.04 -17.82
CA THR A 233 -29.71 -14.30 -18.10
C THR A 233 -29.48 -15.58 -18.92
N GLN A 234 -30.55 -16.23 -19.38
CA GLN A 234 -30.48 -17.51 -20.10
C GLN A 234 -29.69 -18.58 -19.31
N GLY A 235 -29.84 -18.60 -17.99
CA GLY A 235 -29.17 -19.52 -17.07
C GLY A 235 -27.70 -19.21 -16.77
N GLN A 236 -27.18 -18.06 -17.22
CA GLN A 236 -25.77 -17.67 -17.00
C GLN A 236 -25.59 -16.67 -15.84
N GLY A 237 -26.67 -16.33 -15.14
CA GLY A 237 -26.68 -15.36 -14.06
C GLY A 237 -26.26 -15.99 -12.73
N GLU A 238 -25.33 -15.33 -12.03
CA GLU A 238 -24.95 -15.69 -10.67
C GLU A 238 -25.10 -14.49 -9.74
N VAL A 239 -25.48 -14.74 -8.49
CA VAL A 239 -25.63 -13.71 -7.46
C VAL A 239 -24.27 -13.33 -6.85
N PRO A 240 -23.94 -12.03 -6.68
CA PRO A 240 -24.76 -10.85 -7.02
C PRO A 240 -24.77 -10.53 -8.52
N SER A 241 -25.96 -10.28 -9.07
CA SER A 241 -26.14 -9.83 -10.45
C SER A 241 -26.92 -8.53 -10.50
N ILE A 242 -26.55 -7.64 -11.42
CA ILE A 242 -27.30 -6.43 -11.71
C ILE A 242 -27.60 -6.39 -13.20
N LEU A 243 -28.86 -6.16 -13.53
CA LEU A 243 -29.30 -5.89 -14.88
C LEU A 243 -29.85 -4.47 -14.95
N ARG A 244 -29.58 -3.75 -16.04
CA ARG A 244 -30.21 -2.47 -16.34
C ARG A 244 -31.34 -2.71 -17.32
N ARG A 245 -32.54 -2.26 -16.95
CA ARG A 245 -33.70 -2.19 -17.85
C ARG A 245 -33.89 -0.76 -18.35
N ARG A 246 -33.98 -0.60 -19.68
CA ARG A 246 -34.27 0.65 -20.37
C ARG A 246 -35.35 0.40 -21.42
N GLY A 247 -36.59 0.74 -21.09
CA GLY A 247 -37.75 0.28 -21.86
C GLY A 247 -37.83 -1.25 -21.85
N GLU A 248 -37.86 -1.86 -23.03
CA GLU A 248 -37.87 -3.32 -23.20
C GLU A 248 -36.46 -3.95 -23.19
N ASP A 249 -35.40 -3.14 -23.28
CA ASP A 249 -34.03 -3.65 -23.29
C ASP A 249 -33.55 -3.96 -21.87
N VAL A 250 -32.99 -5.16 -21.68
CA VAL A 250 -32.38 -5.62 -20.43
C VAL A 250 -30.96 -6.09 -20.71
N SER A 251 -29.99 -5.39 -20.12
CA SER A 251 -28.56 -5.68 -20.29
C SER A 251 -27.86 -5.89 -18.95
N LYS A 252 -26.82 -6.72 -18.93
CA LYS A 252 -25.98 -6.93 -17.74
C LYS A 252 -25.21 -5.65 -17.41
N LEU A 253 -25.23 -5.24 -16.14
CA LEU A 253 -24.49 -4.09 -15.65
C LEU A 253 -23.33 -4.57 -14.77
N PRO A 254 -22.06 -4.36 -15.18
CA PRO A 254 -20.91 -4.67 -14.35
C PRO A 254 -20.90 -3.86 -13.04
N VAL A 255 -20.47 -4.48 -11.93
CA VAL A 255 -20.35 -3.80 -10.62
C VAL A 255 -19.35 -2.63 -10.67
N SER A 256 -18.43 -2.62 -11.63
CA SER A 256 -17.51 -1.50 -11.86
C SER A 256 -18.18 -0.25 -12.42
N GLU A 257 -19.39 -0.36 -12.95
CA GLU A 257 -20.17 0.74 -13.51
C GLU A 257 -21.18 1.34 -12.51
N LEU A 258 -21.23 0.84 -11.27
CA LEU A 258 -21.92 1.45 -10.12
C LEU A 258 -21.03 2.49 -9.40
#